data_AF-A0AA37FQG1-F1
#
_entry.id   AF-A0AA37FQG1-F1
#
_cell.length_a   1.000
_cell.length_b   1.000
_cell.length_c   1.000
_cell.angle_alpha   90.00
_cell.angle_beta   90.00
_cell.angle_gamma   90.00
#
_symmetry.space_group_name_H-M   'P 1'
#
loop_
_entity.id
_entity.type
_entity.pdbx_description
1 polymer ?
#
loop_
_entity_poly.entity_id
_entity_poly.type
_entity_poly.pdbx_seq_one_letter_code
_entity_poly.pdbx_strand_id
1 'polypeptide(L)'
;MNFDTSIIVLSSFEAPAGSLLRKAMRAPKKTDPNDPARIEAHRLIVHEVTHYLDLTTTLWGLEFLVRRDLALAGLARGSHDALKVAMLNFSELEMHWELTKVHQKTALTDLEPVCHVHYSQRHGAMVTVVLYKHGERVAETPLSMLSLLEANALACEVDAEIRWYTIKHGSLPEHHEARIAAGLAGVLRSPMRLEYNVLHIIVLRYFPGLDLAARVKLIMAVTSFTLNLSTAELSRMANGLSYHLDGEAWEAICMDMRRGMSRHIVAFKVIEMLHRYATAIDLSYEAFSAAIKQKHEELIRASLNFTGALPGGMNTYRGLSDIEAKVLLRVLRGHKGCYEPVGHSQAITRNRRLRARDLSTAAGLRRFRLLDLVLGDDSVIRMPTRLRADVHKLNDSVLDQGGAEFLRQIGNPEIPQKFHMPPGTQWVNLG
;
A
#
# COMPACT_ATOMS: atom_id res chain seq x y z
N MET A 1 -7.77 8.49 1.30
CA MET A 1 -8.91 7.54 1.16
C MET A 1 -9.49 7.26 2.53
N ASN A 2 -10.82 7.06 2.66
CA ASN A 2 -11.40 6.57 3.90
C ASN A 2 -11.42 5.02 3.88
N PHE A 3 -10.52 4.38 4.65
CA PHE A 3 -10.44 2.92 4.75
C PHE A 3 -11.67 2.30 5.43
N ASP A 4 -12.36 3.06 6.28
CA ASP A 4 -13.54 2.60 7.01
C ASP A 4 -14.70 2.34 6.04
N THR A 5 -14.97 3.28 5.14
CA THR A 5 -16.14 3.22 4.25
C THR A 5 -15.81 2.86 2.80
N SER A 6 -14.53 2.72 2.44
CA SER A 6 -14.03 2.40 1.08
C SER A 6 -14.42 3.39 -0.01
N ILE A 7 -14.81 4.60 0.36
CA ILE A 7 -15.12 5.67 -0.58
C ILE A 7 -13.85 6.43 -0.97
N ILE A 8 -13.86 7.00 -2.18
CA ILE A 8 -12.75 7.79 -2.71
C ILE A 8 -13.02 9.25 -2.37
N VAL A 9 -12.22 9.84 -1.49
CA VAL A 9 -12.40 11.21 -0.99
C VAL A 9 -11.27 12.10 -1.47
N LEU A 10 -11.61 13.26 -2.02
CA LEU A 10 -10.68 14.34 -2.37
C LEU A 10 -11.00 15.57 -1.54
N SER A 11 -10.60 15.55 -0.28
CA SER A 11 -10.90 16.60 0.71
C SER A 11 -10.26 17.96 0.38
N SER A 12 -9.23 17.98 -0.46
CA SER A 12 -8.56 19.21 -0.91
C SER A 12 -9.32 19.99 -1.99
N PHE A 13 -10.43 19.46 -2.49
CA PHE A 13 -11.25 20.09 -3.52
C PHE A 13 -12.70 20.20 -3.08
N GLU A 14 -13.41 21.17 -3.65
CA GLU A 14 -14.84 21.41 -3.47
C GLU A 14 -15.54 21.48 -4.84
N ALA A 15 -16.87 21.56 -4.87
CA ALA A 15 -17.69 21.60 -6.09
C ALA A 15 -17.18 22.56 -7.19
N PRO A 16 -16.69 23.78 -6.90
CA PRO A 16 -16.16 24.69 -7.92
C PRO A 16 -15.00 24.09 -8.75
N ALA A 17 -14.21 23.17 -8.18
CA ALA A 17 -13.13 22.50 -8.86
C ALA A 17 -13.59 21.40 -9.83
N GLY A 18 -14.89 21.08 -9.89
CA GLY A 18 -15.41 19.95 -10.66
C GLY A 18 -15.05 19.96 -12.15
N SER A 19 -14.92 21.14 -12.78
CA SER A 19 -14.46 21.26 -14.17
C SER A 19 -12.99 20.87 -14.33
N LEU A 20 -12.13 21.31 -13.40
CA LEU A 20 -10.71 20.96 -13.35
C LEU A 20 -10.54 19.45 -13.16
N LEU A 21 -11.22 18.86 -12.18
CA LEU A 21 -11.16 17.42 -11.89
C LEU A 21 -11.62 16.58 -13.08
N ARG A 22 -12.72 16.96 -13.75
CA ARG A 22 -13.19 16.29 -14.98
C ARG A 22 -12.18 16.36 -16.13
N LYS A 23 -11.39 17.43 -16.21
CA LYS A 23 -10.29 17.53 -17.18
C LYS A 23 -9.08 16.69 -16.74
N ALA A 24 -8.74 16.70 -15.45
CA ALA A 24 -7.64 15.93 -14.88
C ALA A 24 -7.80 14.41 -15.06
N MET A 25 -9.03 13.89 -15.01
CA MET A 25 -9.31 12.47 -15.27
C MET A 25 -9.17 12.04 -16.74
N ARG A 26 -9.01 13.01 -17.67
CA ARG A 26 -8.83 12.72 -19.10
C ARG A 26 -7.35 12.58 -19.42
N ALA A 27 -7.05 11.69 -20.35
CA ALA A 27 -5.69 11.56 -20.86
C ALA A 27 -5.20 12.92 -21.39
N PRO A 28 -3.94 13.30 -21.11
CA PRO A 28 -3.37 14.51 -21.66
C PRO A 28 -3.39 14.44 -23.19
N LYS A 29 -3.73 15.56 -23.82
CA LYS A 29 -3.62 15.70 -25.28
C LYS A 29 -2.25 16.32 -25.61
N LYS A 30 -1.74 16.08 -26.82
CA LYS A 30 -0.50 16.72 -27.30
C LYS A 30 -0.57 18.26 -27.24
N THR A 31 -1.77 18.82 -27.35
CA THR A 31 -2.03 20.27 -27.37
C THR A 31 -2.35 20.87 -26.00
N ASP A 32 -2.29 20.09 -24.91
CA ASP A 32 -2.59 20.60 -23.56
C ASP A 32 -1.41 21.46 -23.04
N PRO A 33 -1.64 22.71 -22.59
CA PRO A 33 -0.60 23.47 -21.90
C PRO A 33 -0.16 22.77 -20.61
N ASN A 34 1.04 23.10 -20.13
CA ASN A 34 1.58 22.63 -18.83
C ASN A 34 0.78 23.28 -17.69
N ASP A 35 -0.50 22.93 -17.55
CA ASP A 35 -1.39 23.43 -16.51
C ASP A 35 -1.05 22.75 -15.16
N PRO A 36 -0.37 23.46 -14.24
CA PRO A 36 0.11 22.86 -13.00
C PRO A 36 -1.05 22.41 -12.11
N ALA A 37 -2.16 23.15 -12.10
CA ALA A 37 -3.34 22.81 -11.31
C ALA A 37 -3.98 21.51 -11.80
N ARG A 38 -3.98 21.29 -13.12
CA ARG A 38 -4.51 20.04 -13.69
C ARG A 38 -3.60 18.85 -13.43
N ILE A 39 -2.28 19.03 -13.48
CA ILE A 39 -1.31 17.97 -13.16
C ILE A 39 -1.44 17.58 -11.69
N GLU A 40 -1.53 18.56 -10.80
CA GLU A 40 -1.70 18.30 -9.37
C GLU A 40 -3.04 17.59 -9.07
N ALA A 41 -4.13 18.07 -9.67
CA ALA A 41 -5.42 17.39 -9.58
C ALA A 41 -5.35 15.94 -10.12
N HIS A 42 -4.62 15.70 -11.21
CA HIS A 42 -4.46 14.35 -11.76
C HIS A 42 -3.67 13.44 -10.80
N ARG A 43 -2.60 13.95 -10.20
CA ARG A 43 -1.80 13.23 -9.20
C ARG A 43 -2.64 12.84 -8.00
N LEU A 44 -3.38 13.79 -7.42
CA LEU A 44 -4.26 13.53 -6.26
C LEU A 44 -5.37 12.52 -6.58
N ILE A 45 -5.98 12.59 -7.78
CA ILE A 45 -6.93 11.55 -8.21
C ILE A 45 -6.25 10.18 -8.30
N VAL A 46 -5.04 10.10 -8.88
CA VAL A 46 -4.30 8.84 -8.99
C VAL A 46 -3.91 8.30 -7.62
N HIS A 47 -3.52 9.16 -6.68
CA HIS A 47 -3.24 8.80 -5.29
C HIS A 47 -4.42 8.08 -4.65
N GLU A 48 -5.57 8.75 -4.62
CA GLU A 48 -6.78 8.24 -3.99
C GLU A 48 -7.34 6.98 -4.68
N VAL A 49 -7.25 6.93 -6.02
CA VAL A 49 -7.61 5.73 -6.78
C VAL A 49 -6.64 4.58 -6.51
N THR A 50 -5.35 4.87 -6.23
CA THR A 50 -4.37 3.83 -5.90
C THR A 50 -4.73 3.16 -4.58
N HIS A 51 -5.06 3.94 -3.54
CA HIS A 51 -5.57 3.38 -2.28
C HIS A 51 -6.83 2.53 -2.49
N TYR A 52 -7.78 3.04 -3.28
CA TYR A 52 -9.00 2.28 -3.59
C TYR A 52 -8.69 0.96 -4.28
N LEU A 53 -7.75 0.96 -5.22
CA LEU A 53 -7.33 -0.24 -5.90
C LEU A 53 -6.52 -1.17 -4.98
N ASP A 54 -5.68 -0.65 -4.10
CA ASP A 54 -4.97 -1.47 -3.13
C ASP A 54 -5.95 -2.19 -2.21
N LEU A 55 -7.01 -1.52 -1.76
CA LEU A 55 -8.09 -2.13 -0.98
C LEU A 55 -8.94 -3.13 -1.78
N THR A 56 -9.26 -2.83 -3.04
CA THR A 56 -10.26 -3.61 -3.79
C THR A 56 -9.69 -4.67 -4.71
N THR A 57 -8.39 -4.65 -5.01
CA THR A 57 -7.79 -5.53 -6.02
C THR A 57 -6.67 -6.43 -5.51
N THR A 58 -6.19 -6.22 -4.28
CA THR A 58 -5.12 -7.03 -3.67
C THR A 58 -5.69 -8.05 -2.69
N LEU A 59 -4.93 -9.07 -2.33
CA LEU A 59 -5.39 -10.04 -1.32
C LEU A 59 -5.53 -9.40 0.05
N TRP A 60 -4.53 -8.65 0.48
CA TRP A 60 -4.58 -7.90 1.74
C TRP A 60 -5.82 -7.01 1.81
N GLY A 61 -6.11 -6.28 0.72
CA GLY A 61 -7.27 -5.40 0.67
C GLY A 61 -8.60 -6.16 0.73
N LEU A 62 -8.72 -7.29 0.04
CA LEU A 62 -9.92 -8.13 0.11
C LEU A 62 -10.10 -8.77 1.50
N GLU A 63 -9.01 -9.18 2.15
CA GLU A 63 -9.02 -9.65 3.54
C GLU A 63 -9.51 -8.53 4.47
N PHE A 64 -8.99 -7.31 4.29
CA PHE A 64 -9.41 -6.13 5.05
C PHE A 64 -10.92 -5.89 4.91
N LEU A 65 -11.44 -5.82 3.68
CA LEU A 65 -12.86 -5.61 3.41
C LEU A 65 -13.73 -6.71 4.04
N VAL A 66 -13.36 -7.97 3.87
CA VAL A 66 -14.12 -9.10 4.44
C VAL A 66 -14.13 -9.03 5.97
N ARG A 67 -12.99 -8.78 6.61
CA ARG A 67 -12.90 -8.71 8.08
C ARG A 67 -13.72 -7.54 8.61
N ARG A 68 -13.67 -6.38 7.96
CA ARG A 68 -14.50 -5.22 8.31
C ARG A 68 -16.00 -5.55 8.19
N ASP A 69 -16.44 -6.07 7.05
CA ASP A 69 -17.86 -6.35 6.81
C ASP A 69 -18.41 -7.40 7.77
N LEU A 70 -17.59 -8.39 8.14
CA LEU A 70 -17.94 -9.37 9.17
C LEU A 70 -18.02 -8.73 10.56
N ALA A 71 -17.12 -7.79 10.89
CA ALA A 71 -17.16 -7.05 12.15
C ALA A 71 -18.41 -6.17 12.25
N LEU A 72 -18.73 -5.39 11.20
CA LEU A 72 -19.94 -4.57 11.13
C LEU A 72 -21.20 -5.44 11.26
N ALA A 73 -21.27 -6.55 10.50
CA ALA A 73 -22.38 -7.50 10.60
C ALA A 73 -22.47 -8.17 11.98
N GLY A 74 -21.33 -8.41 12.65
CA GLY A 74 -21.26 -8.91 14.02
C GLY A 74 -21.83 -7.92 15.02
N LEU A 75 -21.37 -6.66 14.96
CA LEU A 75 -21.81 -5.57 15.84
C LEU A 75 -23.29 -5.28 15.67
N ALA A 76 -23.81 -5.27 14.43
CA ALA A 76 -25.23 -5.14 14.17
C ALA A 76 -26.09 -6.25 14.81
N ARG A 77 -25.48 -7.40 15.16
CA ARG A 77 -26.11 -8.52 15.88
C ARG A 77 -25.68 -8.62 17.36
N GLY A 78 -24.94 -7.65 17.88
CA GLY A 78 -24.45 -7.63 19.27
C GLY A 78 -23.25 -8.54 19.55
N SER A 79 -22.52 -9.02 18.53
CA SER A 79 -21.31 -9.83 18.69
C SER A 79 -20.05 -9.01 18.42
N HIS A 80 -19.04 -9.16 19.29
CA HIS A 80 -17.74 -8.48 19.19
C HIS A 80 -16.59 -9.39 18.74
N ASP A 81 -16.84 -10.66 18.39
CA ASP A 81 -15.75 -11.60 18.07
C ASP A 81 -15.03 -11.24 16.78
N ALA A 82 -15.79 -10.89 15.74
CA ALA A 82 -15.23 -10.47 14.45
C ALA A 82 -14.49 -9.13 14.54
N LEU A 83 -14.82 -8.28 15.52
CA LEU A 83 -14.14 -7.01 15.76
C LEU A 83 -12.65 -7.24 16.05
N LYS A 84 -12.31 -8.22 16.91
CA LYS A 84 -10.92 -8.54 17.26
C LYS A 84 -10.07 -8.88 16.03
N VAL A 85 -10.66 -9.59 15.07
CA VAL A 85 -9.97 -9.98 13.83
C VAL A 85 -9.82 -8.79 12.88
N ALA A 86 -10.84 -7.94 12.78
CA ALA A 86 -10.75 -6.70 12.00
C ALA A 86 -9.68 -5.75 12.57
N MET A 87 -9.60 -5.61 13.90
CA MET A 87 -8.64 -4.74 14.58
C MET A 87 -7.18 -5.12 14.31
N LEU A 88 -6.89 -6.36 13.89
CA LEU A 88 -5.55 -6.73 13.44
C LEU A 88 -5.09 -5.85 12.28
N ASN A 89 -5.94 -5.62 11.28
CA ASN A 89 -5.58 -4.79 10.13
C ASN A 89 -5.48 -3.30 10.48
N PHE A 90 -6.42 -2.80 11.29
CA PHE A 90 -6.40 -1.40 11.73
C PHE A 90 -5.18 -1.10 12.60
N SER A 91 -4.78 -2.01 13.50
CA SER A 91 -3.59 -1.83 14.32
C SER A 91 -2.30 -1.67 13.51
N GLU A 92 -2.20 -2.27 12.31
CA GLU A 92 -1.06 -2.09 11.41
C GLU A 92 -1.06 -0.75 10.67
N LEU A 93 -2.20 -0.05 10.62
CA LEU A 93 -2.32 1.31 10.10
C LEU A 93 -2.06 2.32 11.23
N GLU A 94 -2.80 2.21 12.34
CA GLU A 94 -2.77 3.15 13.47
C GLU A 94 -1.42 3.24 14.17
N MET A 95 -0.67 2.12 14.23
CA MET A 95 0.65 2.12 14.87
C MET A 95 1.60 3.16 14.28
N HIS A 96 1.39 3.55 13.02
CA HIS A 96 2.21 4.57 12.38
C HIS A 96 2.16 5.89 13.14
N TRP A 97 0.97 6.43 13.34
CA TRP A 97 0.80 7.74 13.97
C TRP A 97 1.18 7.73 15.44
N GLU A 98 0.91 6.63 16.15
CA GLU A 98 1.22 6.52 17.58
C GLU A 98 2.73 6.46 17.87
N LEU A 99 3.52 5.85 16.97
CA LEU A 99 4.93 5.54 17.23
C LEU A 99 5.89 6.46 16.47
N THR A 100 5.42 7.22 15.47
CA THR A 100 6.26 8.21 14.79
C THR A 100 6.68 9.32 15.74
N LYS A 101 7.99 9.58 15.81
CA LYS A 101 8.60 10.65 16.60
C LYS A 101 9.51 11.49 15.72
N VAL A 102 9.29 12.80 15.73
CA VAL A 102 10.19 13.77 15.10
C VAL A 102 11.00 14.45 16.20
N HIS A 103 12.28 14.10 16.30
CA HIS A 103 13.19 14.68 17.29
C HIS A 103 13.71 16.05 16.85
N GLN A 104 13.96 16.20 15.54
CA GLN A 104 14.43 17.44 14.95
C GLN A 104 13.58 17.80 13.74
N LYS A 105 13.13 19.06 13.65
CA LYS A 105 12.40 19.59 12.49
C LYS A 105 13.36 20.01 11.36
N THR A 106 14.38 19.20 11.11
CA THR A 106 15.37 19.44 10.07
C THR A 106 15.00 18.70 8.80
N ALA A 107 15.50 19.18 7.66
CA ALA A 107 15.29 18.50 6.38
C ALA A 107 15.97 17.12 6.42
N LEU A 108 15.21 16.09 6.02
CA LEU A 108 15.64 14.71 5.90
C LEU A 108 16.58 14.53 4.68
N THR A 109 17.81 15.02 4.79
CA THR A 109 18.87 14.85 3.79
C THR A 109 20.03 14.06 4.38
N ASP A 110 20.71 13.28 3.53
CA ASP A 110 21.93 12.55 3.88
C ASP A 110 21.74 11.67 5.13
N LEU A 111 20.62 10.94 5.12
CA LEU A 111 20.19 10.13 6.26
C LEU A 111 20.81 8.74 6.26
N GLU A 112 21.08 8.25 7.46
CA GLU A 112 21.44 6.87 7.74
C GLU A 112 20.24 6.18 8.40
N PRO A 113 19.44 5.42 7.64
CA PRO A 113 18.34 4.65 8.21
C PRO A 113 18.89 3.40 8.93
N VAL A 114 18.56 3.26 10.21
CA VAL A 114 18.86 2.07 11.02
C VAL A 114 17.54 1.40 11.41
N CYS A 115 17.42 0.11 11.12
CA CYS A 115 16.21 -0.66 11.42
C CYS A 115 16.39 -1.41 12.74
N HIS A 116 15.49 -1.16 13.69
CA HIS A 116 15.42 -1.84 14.97
C HIS A 116 14.18 -2.72 15.03
N VAL A 117 14.36 -3.95 15.48
CA VAL A 117 13.28 -4.92 15.62
C VAL A 117 13.03 -5.10 17.10
N HIS A 118 11.81 -4.88 17.52
CA HIS A 118 11.45 -4.94 18.92
C HIS A 118 10.00 -5.35 19.10
N TYR A 119 9.66 -5.72 20.34
CA TYR A 119 8.32 -6.12 20.73
C TYR A 119 7.69 -5.08 21.64
N SER A 120 6.44 -4.72 21.35
CA SER A 120 5.57 -3.94 22.22
C SER A 120 4.40 -4.79 22.66
N GLN A 121 4.05 -4.71 23.95
CA GLN A 121 2.84 -5.38 24.45
C GLN A 121 1.57 -4.86 23.77
N ARG A 122 1.55 -3.60 23.32
CA ARG A 122 0.38 -3.01 22.65
C ARG A 122 0.31 -3.35 21.17
N HIS A 123 1.43 -3.26 20.47
CA HIS A 123 1.48 -3.34 18.99
C HIS A 123 2.05 -4.66 18.45
N GLY A 124 2.54 -5.53 19.33
CA GLY A 124 3.25 -6.75 18.96
C GLY A 124 4.67 -6.49 18.49
N ALA A 125 5.22 -7.43 17.75
CA ALA A 125 6.53 -7.27 17.15
C ALA A 125 6.47 -6.36 15.92
N MET A 126 7.43 -5.45 15.82
CA MET A 126 7.48 -4.43 14.79
C MET A 126 8.92 -4.12 14.38
N VAL A 127 9.06 -3.49 13.22
CA VAL A 127 10.32 -2.91 12.74
C VAL A 127 10.18 -1.39 12.78
N THR A 128 11.11 -0.74 13.45
CA THR A 128 11.18 0.72 13.53
C THR A 128 12.43 1.23 12.84
N VAL A 129 12.25 2.24 12.00
CA VAL A 129 13.32 2.91 11.26
C VAL A 129 13.69 4.17 12.03
N VAL A 130 14.92 4.22 12.51
CA VAL A 130 15.51 5.41 13.12
C VAL A 130 16.39 6.07 12.07
N LEU A 131 16.11 7.34 11.79
CA LEU A 131 16.81 8.16 10.81
C LEU A 131 17.87 8.98 11.54
N TYR A 132 19.14 8.70 11.25
CA TYR A 132 20.27 9.46 11.78
C TYR A 132 20.79 10.47 10.77
N LYS A 133 21.29 11.60 11.28
CA LYS A 133 22.05 12.59 10.51
C LYS A 133 23.26 13.00 11.34
N HIS A 134 24.46 12.74 10.82
CA HIS A 134 25.73 13.00 11.52
C HIS A 134 25.78 12.39 12.94
N GLY A 135 25.24 11.17 13.11
CA GLY A 135 25.18 10.46 14.39
C GLY A 135 24.03 10.89 15.31
N GLU A 136 23.27 11.93 14.97
CA GLU A 136 22.11 12.38 15.76
C GLU A 136 20.79 11.80 15.25
N ARG A 137 19.89 11.43 16.17
CA ARG A 137 18.54 10.97 15.83
C ARG A 137 17.69 12.15 15.36
N VAL A 138 17.21 12.09 14.12
CA VAL A 138 16.34 13.11 13.52
C VAL A 138 14.88 12.72 13.66
N ALA A 139 14.56 11.48 13.32
CA ALA A 139 13.21 10.94 13.42
C ALA A 139 13.22 9.41 13.61
N GLU A 140 12.12 8.90 14.13
CA GLU A 140 11.84 7.48 14.35
C GLU A 140 10.44 7.20 13.81
N THR A 141 10.27 6.12 13.05
CA THR A 141 8.95 5.74 12.53
C THR A 141 8.85 4.22 12.38
N PRO A 142 7.71 3.60 12.70
CA PRO A 142 7.52 2.19 12.41
C PRO A 142 7.39 1.97 10.89
N LEU A 143 7.79 0.80 10.43
CA LEU A 143 7.27 0.25 9.18
C LEU A 143 5.85 -0.24 9.48
N SER A 144 4.88 0.32 8.78
CA SER A 144 3.46 0.07 8.97
C SER A 144 2.77 -0.23 7.64
N MET A 145 1.54 -0.76 7.68
CA MET A 145 0.75 -0.88 6.45
C MET A 145 0.48 0.49 5.81
N LEU A 146 0.31 1.53 6.63
CA LEU A 146 0.13 2.90 6.13
C LEU A 146 1.35 3.34 5.33
N SER A 147 2.56 3.09 5.85
CA SER A 147 3.79 3.46 5.14
C SER A 147 3.96 2.75 3.79
N LEU A 148 3.49 1.51 3.68
CA LEU A 148 3.50 0.75 2.42
C LEU A 148 2.51 1.33 1.40
N LEU A 149 1.28 1.58 1.84
CA LEU A 149 0.21 2.09 0.98
C LEU A 149 0.53 3.51 0.49
N GLU A 150 0.98 4.39 1.38
CA GLU A 150 1.32 5.77 1.04
C GLU A 150 2.56 5.87 0.15
N ALA A 151 3.59 5.04 0.39
CA ALA A 151 4.73 4.98 -0.50
C ALA A 151 4.33 4.54 -1.93
N ASN A 152 3.38 3.59 -2.05
CA ASN A 152 2.86 3.15 -3.34
C ASN A 152 2.00 4.21 -4.02
N ALA A 153 1.12 4.89 -3.28
CA ALA A 153 0.32 5.99 -3.80
C ALA A 153 1.20 7.14 -4.31
N LEU A 154 2.23 7.53 -3.55
CA LEU A 154 3.24 8.51 -3.97
C LEU A 154 4.02 8.04 -5.21
N ALA A 155 4.40 6.77 -5.28
CA ALA A 155 5.06 6.21 -6.46
C ALA A 155 4.15 6.28 -7.70
N CYS A 156 2.86 6.03 -7.53
CA CYS A 156 1.85 6.12 -8.59
C CYS A 156 1.58 7.57 -9.03
N GLU A 157 1.63 8.55 -8.13
CA GLU A 157 1.58 9.97 -8.49
C GLU A 157 2.74 10.38 -9.40
N VAL A 158 3.96 10.01 -9.01
CA VAL A 158 5.17 10.33 -9.77
C VAL A 158 5.14 9.63 -11.12
N ASP A 159 4.73 8.35 -11.17
CA ASP A 159 4.51 7.62 -12.44
C ASP A 159 3.44 8.31 -13.30
N ALA A 160 2.36 8.82 -12.71
CA ALA A 160 1.32 9.55 -13.43
C ALA A 160 1.86 10.82 -14.09
N GLU A 161 2.69 11.58 -13.37
CA GLU A 161 3.29 12.81 -13.88
C GLU A 161 4.33 12.52 -14.97
N ILE A 162 5.20 11.52 -14.79
CA ILE A 162 6.13 11.05 -15.84
C ILE A 162 5.33 10.70 -17.09
N ARG A 163 4.26 9.90 -16.97
CA ARG A 163 3.43 9.50 -18.10
C ARG A 163 2.70 10.68 -18.73
N TRP A 164 2.31 11.68 -17.94
CA TRP A 164 1.67 12.89 -18.44
C TRP A 164 2.54 13.60 -19.48
N TYR A 165 3.82 13.81 -19.13
CA TYR A 165 4.78 14.44 -20.03
C TYR A 165 5.20 13.53 -21.18
N THR A 166 5.42 12.23 -20.94
CA THR A 166 5.79 11.28 -22.00
C THR A 166 4.71 11.15 -23.07
N ILE A 167 3.42 11.13 -22.72
CA ILE A 167 2.33 11.08 -23.72
C ILE A 167 2.31 12.34 -24.59
N LYS A 168 2.61 13.50 -24.00
CA LYS A 168 2.63 14.79 -24.69
C LYS A 168 3.83 14.92 -25.62
N HIS A 169 5.02 14.58 -25.14
CA HIS A 169 6.30 14.85 -25.81
C HIS A 169 6.88 13.63 -26.56
N GLY A 170 6.33 12.43 -26.37
CA GLY A 170 6.86 11.17 -26.92
C GLY A 170 7.94 10.53 -26.04
N SER A 171 8.68 11.34 -25.30
CA SER A 171 9.65 10.95 -24.25
C SER A 171 9.48 11.89 -23.04
N LEU A 172 10.15 11.60 -21.92
CA LEU A 172 10.22 12.51 -20.78
C LEU A 172 11.36 13.52 -21.02
N PRO A 173 11.09 14.82 -21.19
CA PRO A 173 12.16 15.82 -21.33
C PRO A 173 12.94 15.98 -20.02
N GLU A 174 14.26 16.16 -20.09
CA GLU A 174 15.16 16.25 -18.92
C GLU A 174 14.73 17.31 -17.91
N HIS A 175 14.32 18.50 -18.36
CA HIS A 175 13.87 19.57 -17.47
C HIS A 175 12.58 19.20 -16.70
N HIS A 176 11.70 18.40 -17.30
CA HIS A 176 10.52 17.88 -16.61
C HIS A 176 10.90 16.75 -15.64
N GLU A 177 11.82 15.86 -16.02
CA GLU A 177 12.36 14.85 -15.11
C GLU A 177 12.99 15.48 -13.86
N ALA A 178 13.84 16.48 -14.03
CA ALA A 178 14.48 17.22 -12.93
C ALA A 178 13.45 17.87 -12.01
N ARG A 179 12.38 18.48 -12.57
CA ARG A 179 11.30 19.08 -11.78
C ARG A 179 10.53 18.03 -10.97
N ILE A 180 10.19 16.90 -11.57
CA ILE A 180 9.47 15.82 -10.89
C ILE A 180 10.35 15.24 -9.78
N ALA A 181 11.64 15.00 -10.07
CA ALA A 181 12.61 14.52 -9.09
C ALA A 181 12.76 15.49 -7.91
N ALA A 182 12.79 16.81 -8.16
CA ALA A 182 12.82 17.83 -7.12
C ALA A 182 11.54 17.84 -6.28
N GLY A 183 10.38 17.65 -6.90
CA GLY A 183 9.09 17.50 -6.20
C GLY A 183 9.07 16.31 -5.27
N LEU A 184 9.50 15.13 -5.75
CA LEU A 184 9.65 13.93 -4.92
C LEU A 184 10.63 14.18 -3.78
N ALA A 185 11.81 14.75 -4.06
CA ALA A 185 12.79 15.09 -3.02
C ALA A 185 12.22 16.03 -1.95
N GLY A 186 11.34 16.96 -2.32
CA GLY A 186 10.62 17.81 -1.36
C GLY A 186 9.76 17.02 -0.36
N VAL A 187 9.05 15.99 -0.84
CA VAL A 187 8.27 15.08 0.02
C VAL A 187 9.20 14.25 0.91
N LEU A 188 10.27 13.70 0.33
CA LEU A 188 11.22 12.84 1.06
C LEU A 188 12.01 13.60 2.14
N ARG A 189 12.21 14.90 1.95
CA ARG A 189 12.89 15.77 2.92
C ARG A 189 12.02 16.17 4.11
N SER A 190 10.72 15.91 4.07
CA SER A 190 9.79 16.36 5.11
C SER A 190 9.69 15.36 6.27
N PRO A 191 10.10 15.74 7.50
CA PRO A 191 9.92 14.89 8.68
C PRO A 191 8.45 14.70 9.08
N MET A 192 7.54 15.52 8.53
CA MET A 192 6.10 15.44 8.80
C MET A 192 5.37 14.50 7.84
N ARG A 193 6.09 13.80 6.95
CA ARG A 193 5.51 12.93 5.93
C ARG A 193 6.14 11.54 5.96
N LEU A 194 6.47 11.05 7.16
CA LEU A 194 7.20 9.80 7.35
C LEU A 194 6.41 8.57 6.86
N GLU A 195 5.08 8.63 6.88
CA GLU A 195 4.22 7.63 6.23
C GLU A 195 4.45 7.57 4.71
N TYR A 196 4.68 8.71 4.07
CA TYR A 196 4.88 8.77 2.62
C TYR A 196 6.30 8.40 2.20
N ASN A 197 7.31 8.69 3.04
CA ASN A 197 8.69 8.74 2.58
C ASN A 197 9.61 7.62 3.08
N VAL A 198 9.31 6.93 4.19
CA VAL A 198 10.29 6.03 4.81
C VAL A 198 10.77 4.90 3.89
N LEU A 199 9.86 4.26 3.14
CA LEU A 199 10.23 3.21 2.18
C LEU A 199 10.99 3.78 0.98
N HIS A 200 10.67 4.99 0.53
CA HIS A 200 11.41 5.66 -0.54
C HIS A 200 12.83 6.04 -0.08
N ILE A 201 13.01 6.46 1.17
CA ILE A 201 14.32 6.72 1.78
C ILE A 201 15.15 5.43 1.84
N ILE A 202 14.54 4.30 2.25
CA ILE A 202 15.20 3.00 2.26
C ILE A 202 15.63 2.58 0.86
N VAL A 203 14.76 2.70 -0.15
CA VAL A 203 15.10 2.41 -1.54
C VAL A 203 16.23 3.30 -2.04
N LEU A 204 16.21 4.60 -1.71
CA LEU A 204 17.29 5.53 -2.04
C LEU A 204 18.63 5.11 -1.44
N ARG A 205 18.61 4.60 -0.20
CA ARG A 205 19.82 4.15 0.49
C ARG A 205 20.41 2.89 -0.11
N TYR A 206 19.57 1.94 -0.50
CA TYR A 206 19.99 0.67 -1.12
C TYR A 206 20.30 0.81 -2.61
N PHE A 207 19.61 1.70 -3.32
CA PHE A 207 19.72 1.84 -4.76
C PHE A 207 19.96 3.29 -5.20
N PRO A 208 21.06 3.93 -4.77
CA PRO A 208 21.34 5.34 -5.05
C PRO A 208 21.45 5.66 -6.54
N GLY A 209 21.86 4.69 -7.37
CA GLY A 209 22.04 4.87 -8.81
C GLY A 209 20.79 4.63 -9.67
N LEU A 210 19.64 4.29 -9.08
CA LEU A 210 18.42 4.09 -9.88
C LEU A 210 17.82 5.42 -10.34
N ASP A 211 17.48 5.46 -11.63
CA ASP A 211 16.71 6.55 -12.22
C ASP A 211 15.31 6.66 -11.58
N LEU A 212 14.69 7.84 -11.74
CA LEU A 212 13.43 8.17 -11.08
C LEU A 212 12.33 7.16 -11.44
N ALA A 213 12.21 6.78 -12.71
CA ALA A 213 11.19 5.86 -13.18
C ALA A 213 11.41 4.44 -12.64
N ALA A 214 12.64 3.95 -12.57
CA ALA A 214 12.99 2.66 -12.01
C ALA A 214 12.69 2.61 -10.50
N ARG A 215 13.00 3.69 -9.79
CA ARG A 215 12.74 3.80 -8.34
C ARG A 215 11.26 3.69 -8.01
N VAL A 216 10.40 4.44 -8.69
CA VAL A 216 8.95 4.36 -8.43
C VAL A 216 8.39 3.01 -8.86
N LYS A 217 8.89 2.43 -9.96
CA LYS A 217 8.50 1.08 -10.38
C LYS A 217 8.91 0.00 -9.38
N LEU A 218 10.05 0.15 -8.71
CA LEU A 218 10.47 -0.76 -7.65
C LEU A 218 9.46 -0.76 -6.49
N ILE A 219 9.08 0.42 -5.98
CA ILE A 219 8.08 0.54 -4.91
C ILE A 219 6.74 -0.06 -5.35
N MET A 220 6.26 0.26 -6.55
CA MET A 220 5.00 -0.27 -7.08
C MET A 220 5.04 -1.80 -7.22
N ALA A 221 6.15 -2.35 -7.69
CA ALA A 221 6.31 -3.79 -7.90
C ALA A 221 6.37 -4.56 -6.58
N VAL A 222 7.16 -4.07 -5.62
CA VAL A 222 7.25 -4.67 -4.28
C VAL A 222 5.90 -4.59 -3.57
N THR A 223 5.23 -3.44 -3.62
CA THR A 223 3.91 -3.29 -3.00
C THR A 223 2.89 -4.23 -3.64
N SER A 224 2.82 -4.25 -4.98
CA SER A 224 1.91 -5.15 -5.69
C SER A 224 2.20 -6.62 -5.38
N PHE A 225 3.47 -7.02 -5.30
CA PHE A 225 3.86 -8.37 -4.94
C PHE A 225 3.39 -8.72 -3.53
N THR A 226 3.76 -7.90 -2.54
CA THR A 226 3.50 -8.19 -1.11
C THR A 226 2.03 -8.16 -0.74
N LEU A 227 1.25 -7.21 -1.25
CA LEU A 227 -0.19 -7.15 -1.03
C LEU A 227 -0.96 -8.31 -1.67
N ASN A 228 -0.35 -9.01 -2.64
CA ASN A 228 -0.95 -10.15 -3.33
C ASN A 228 -0.42 -11.51 -2.89
N LEU A 229 0.46 -11.58 -1.90
CA LEU A 229 0.89 -12.85 -1.34
C LEU A 229 -0.29 -13.57 -0.69
N SER A 230 -0.48 -14.83 -1.09
CA SER A 230 -1.44 -15.73 -0.46
C SER A 230 -1.01 -16.13 0.95
N THR A 231 -1.93 -16.66 1.75
CA THR A 231 -1.64 -17.14 3.10
C THR A 231 -0.56 -18.23 3.07
N ALA A 232 -0.62 -19.13 2.09
CA ALA A 232 0.38 -20.18 1.90
C ALA A 232 1.77 -19.60 1.53
N GLU A 233 1.82 -18.55 0.73
CA GLU A 233 3.08 -17.90 0.35
C GLU A 233 3.71 -17.12 1.50
N LEU A 234 2.91 -16.38 2.26
CA LEU A 234 3.38 -15.71 3.47
C LEU A 234 3.93 -16.72 4.48
N SER A 235 3.27 -17.86 4.63
CA SER A 235 3.74 -18.94 5.51
C SER A 235 5.07 -19.54 5.05
N ARG A 236 5.24 -19.77 3.74
CA ARG A 236 6.52 -20.23 3.18
C ARG A 236 7.62 -19.21 3.36
N MET A 237 7.32 -17.94 3.11
CA MET A 237 8.28 -16.86 3.26
C MET A 237 8.69 -16.68 4.72
N ALA A 238 7.75 -16.81 5.67
CA ALA A 238 8.03 -16.78 7.09
C ALA A 238 8.99 -17.91 7.50
N ASN A 239 8.81 -19.11 6.95
CA ASN A 239 9.71 -20.24 7.21
C ASN A 239 11.10 -19.96 6.64
N GLY A 240 11.21 -19.49 5.40
CA GLY A 240 12.50 -19.11 4.78
C GLY A 240 13.22 -18.02 5.57
N LEU A 241 12.49 -17.01 6.04
CA LEU A 241 13.02 -15.93 6.87
C LEU A 241 13.47 -16.40 8.25
N SER A 242 12.73 -17.31 8.89
CA SER A 242 13.05 -17.79 10.24
C SER A 242 14.39 -18.52 10.35
N TYR A 243 14.95 -19.00 9.23
CA TYR A 243 16.30 -19.60 9.22
C TYR A 243 17.44 -18.57 9.27
N HIS A 244 17.14 -17.29 9.05
CA HIS A 244 18.14 -16.23 8.85
C HIS A 244 17.94 -15.03 9.76
N LEU A 245 16.89 -15.03 10.58
CA LEU A 245 16.53 -13.93 11.46
C LEU A 245 16.48 -14.45 12.89
N ASP A 246 17.45 -14.01 13.69
CA ASP A 246 17.54 -14.38 15.10
C ASP A 246 16.78 -13.38 15.97
N GLY A 247 16.14 -13.88 17.02
CA GLY A 247 15.55 -13.08 18.08
C GLY A 247 14.03 -13.19 18.17
N GLU A 248 13.57 -13.13 19.42
CA GLU A 248 12.17 -13.25 19.84
C GLU A 248 11.17 -12.37 19.06
N ALA A 249 11.55 -11.13 18.74
CA ALA A 249 10.70 -10.23 17.96
C ALA A 249 10.58 -10.67 16.48
N TRP A 250 11.62 -11.25 15.90
CA TRP A 250 11.55 -11.79 14.54
C TRP A 250 10.72 -13.06 14.47
N GLU A 251 10.80 -13.92 15.48
CA GLU A 251 9.93 -15.10 15.58
C GLU A 251 8.46 -14.69 15.60
N ALA A 252 8.11 -13.69 16.42
CA ALA A 252 6.76 -13.15 16.48
C ALA A 252 6.30 -12.55 15.14
N ILE A 253 7.17 -11.83 14.41
CA ILE A 253 6.88 -11.35 13.05
C ILE A 253 6.60 -12.51 12.09
N CYS A 254 7.43 -13.56 12.10
CA CYS A 254 7.22 -14.75 11.27
C CYS A 254 5.91 -15.46 11.60
N MET A 255 5.50 -15.49 12.87
CA MET A 255 4.21 -16.01 13.28
C MET A 255 3.04 -15.17 12.77
N ASP A 256 3.15 -13.83 12.84
CA ASP A 256 2.16 -12.92 12.28
C ASP A 256 2.04 -13.08 10.75
N MET A 257 3.16 -13.26 10.05
CA MET A 257 3.16 -13.56 8.60
C MET A 257 2.40 -14.84 8.27
N ARG A 258 2.57 -15.92 9.03
CA ARG A 258 1.82 -17.18 8.84
C ARG A 258 0.31 -17.01 9.00
N ARG A 259 -0.14 -15.92 9.65
CA ARG A 259 -1.55 -15.55 9.83
C ARG A 259 -2.06 -14.52 8.81
N GLY A 260 -1.27 -14.22 7.78
CA GLY A 260 -1.63 -13.25 6.75
C GLY A 260 -1.30 -11.79 7.11
N MET A 261 -0.54 -11.53 8.17
CA MET A 261 -0.20 -10.17 8.63
C MET A 261 1.22 -9.75 8.21
N SER A 262 1.64 -8.55 8.61
CA SER A 262 3.02 -8.04 8.49
C SER A 262 3.52 -7.86 7.05
N ARG A 263 2.62 -7.63 6.08
CA ARG A 263 2.99 -7.44 4.67
C ARG A 263 3.90 -6.22 4.42
N HIS A 264 3.81 -5.19 5.26
CA HIS A 264 4.73 -4.05 5.26
C HIS A 264 6.17 -4.46 5.62
N ILE A 265 6.36 -5.38 6.58
CA ILE A 265 7.67 -5.94 6.90
C ILE A 265 8.18 -6.81 5.75
N VAL A 266 7.29 -7.59 5.13
CA VAL A 266 7.62 -8.36 3.92
C VAL A 266 8.13 -7.44 2.81
N ALA A 267 7.48 -6.30 2.58
CA ALA A 267 7.88 -5.35 1.54
C ALA A 267 9.31 -4.82 1.79
N PHE A 268 9.60 -4.44 3.03
CA PHE A 268 10.95 -4.05 3.44
C PHE A 268 11.97 -5.16 3.22
N LYS A 269 11.68 -6.40 3.63
CA LYS A 269 12.58 -7.54 3.43
C LYS A 269 12.80 -7.85 1.94
N VAL A 270 11.78 -7.73 1.10
CA VAL A 270 11.93 -7.91 -0.36
C VAL A 270 12.87 -6.85 -0.94
N ILE A 271 12.76 -5.59 -0.53
CA ILE A 271 13.68 -4.52 -0.95
C ILE A 271 15.12 -4.87 -0.56
N GLU A 272 15.34 -5.30 0.69
CA GLU A 272 16.66 -5.70 1.18
C GLU A 272 17.22 -6.91 0.40
N MET A 273 16.39 -7.90 0.12
CA MET A 273 16.77 -9.09 -0.65
C MET A 273 17.12 -8.77 -2.11
N LEU A 274 16.36 -7.87 -2.74
CA LEU A 274 16.67 -7.36 -4.07
C LEU A 274 18.03 -6.67 -4.10
N HIS A 275 18.34 -5.87 -3.08
CA HIS A 275 19.63 -5.19 -2.96
C HIS A 275 20.79 -6.19 -2.78
N ARG A 276 20.62 -7.15 -1.86
CA ARG A 276 21.61 -8.23 -1.64
C ARG A 276 21.86 -9.03 -2.90
N TYR A 277 20.79 -9.41 -3.61
CA TYR A 277 20.87 -10.13 -4.88
C TYR A 277 21.63 -9.32 -5.93
N ALA A 278 21.19 -8.07 -6.19
CA ALA A 278 21.81 -7.20 -7.18
C ALA A 278 23.31 -6.98 -6.90
N THR A 279 23.68 -6.78 -5.63
CA THR A 279 25.07 -6.63 -5.21
C THR A 279 25.87 -7.92 -5.42
N ALA A 280 25.32 -9.07 -5.05
CA ALA A 280 26.02 -10.35 -5.11
C ALA A 280 26.32 -10.81 -6.55
N ILE A 281 25.49 -10.41 -7.52
CA ILE A 281 25.69 -10.73 -8.93
C ILE A 281 26.28 -9.57 -9.74
N ASP A 282 26.67 -8.48 -9.07
CA ASP A 282 27.19 -7.26 -9.68
C ASP A 282 26.27 -6.70 -10.80
N LEU A 283 24.96 -6.68 -10.53
CA LEU A 283 23.97 -6.18 -11.48
C LEU A 283 24.05 -4.66 -11.58
N SER A 284 24.42 -4.15 -12.75
CA SER A 284 24.48 -2.70 -13.00
C SER A 284 23.11 -2.03 -12.78
N TYR A 285 23.12 -0.74 -12.44
CA TYR A 285 21.88 0.03 -12.24
C TYR A 285 21.04 0.12 -13.51
N GLU A 286 21.65 0.16 -14.69
CA GLU A 286 20.94 0.14 -15.97
C GLU A 286 20.23 -1.20 -16.18
N ALA A 287 20.91 -2.31 -15.91
CA ALA A 287 20.34 -3.64 -16.03
C ALA A 287 19.22 -3.87 -15.01
N PHE A 288 19.41 -3.42 -13.75
CA PHE A 288 18.37 -3.44 -12.73
C PHE A 288 17.16 -2.59 -13.16
N SER A 289 17.40 -1.38 -13.67
CA SER A 289 16.35 -0.46 -14.14
C SER A 289 15.53 -1.06 -15.27
N ALA A 290 16.19 -1.72 -16.24
CA ALA A 290 15.51 -2.44 -17.31
C ALA A 290 14.68 -3.62 -16.76
N ALA A 291 15.27 -4.42 -15.86
CA ALA A 291 14.61 -5.57 -15.25
C ALA A 291 13.39 -5.18 -14.42
N ILE A 292 13.46 -4.14 -13.59
CA ILE A 292 12.30 -3.71 -12.78
C ILE A 292 11.20 -3.07 -13.62
N LYS A 293 11.54 -2.40 -14.74
CA LYS A 293 10.52 -1.80 -15.64
C LYS A 293 9.78 -2.85 -16.47
N GLN A 294 10.46 -3.94 -16.87
CA GLN A 294 9.91 -4.91 -17.84
C GLN A 294 9.58 -6.28 -17.25
N LYS A 295 10.37 -6.74 -16.27
CA LYS A 295 10.39 -8.11 -15.73
C LYS A 295 10.46 -8.15 -14.19
N HIS A 296 9.80 -7.19 -13.53
CA HIS A 296 9.86 -7.05 -12.06
C HIS A 296 9.52 -8.33 -11.30
N GLU A 297 8.54 -9.11 -11.76
CA GLU A 297 8.18 -10.38 -11.10
C GLU A 297 9.30 -11.41 -11.16
N GLU A 298 10.03 -11.47 -12.29
CA GLU A 298 11.17 -12.35 -12.45
C GLU A 298 12.32 -11.92 -11.55
N LEU A 299 12.58 -10.61 -11.47
CA LEU A 299 13.63 -10.04 -10.63
C LEU A 299 13.36 -10.29 -9.13
N ILE A 300 12.13 -10.03 -8.67
CA ILE A 300 11.72 -10.32 -7.28
C ILE A 300 11.89 -11.81 -6.99
N ARG A 301 11.37 -12.69 -7.85
CA ARG A 301 11.49 -14.14 -7.67
C ARG A 301 12.94 -14.62 -7.65
N ALA A 302 13.80 -14.10 -8.54
CA ALA A 302 15.22 -14.43 -8.55
C ALA A 302 15.89 -14.05 -7.22
N SER A 303 15.59 -12.86 -6.67
CA SER A 303 16.12 -12.43 -5.38
C SER A 303 15.64 -13.28 -4.19
N LEU A 304 14.37 -13.68 -4.20
CA LEU A 304 13.80 -14.54 -3.15
C LEU A 304 14.37 -15.96 -3.18
N ASN A 305 14.60 -16.51 -4.38
CA ASN A 305 15.25 -17.80 -4.54
C ASN A 305 16.72 -17.74 -4.09
N PHE A 306 17.45 -16.69 -4.50
CA PHE A 306 18.86 -16.49 -4.12
C PHE A 306 19.05 -16.40 -2.61
N THR A 307 18.16 -15.70 -1.92
CA THR A 307 18.24 -15.48 -0.47
C THR A 307 17.65 -16.62 0.36
N GLY A 308 17.15 -17.69 -0.26
CA GLY A 308 16.52 -18.80 0.47
C GLY A 308 15.19 -18.44 1.16
N ALA A 309 14.67 -17.23 0.96
CA ALA A 309 13.41 -16.78 1.54
C ALA A 309 12.21 -17.54 0.99
N LEU A 310 12.34 -18.11 -0.23
CA LEU A 310 11.30 -18.92 -0.83
C LEU A 310 11.90 -20.09 -1.63
N PRO A 311 12.37 -21.15 -0.97
CA PRO A 311 13.05 -22.27 -1.62
C PRO A 311 12.08 -23.08 -2.48
N GLY A 312 12.54 -23.53 -3.66
CA GLY A 312 11.76 -24.38 -4.58
C GLY A 312 11.02 -23.66 -5.71
N GLY A 313 11.12 -22.33 -5.79
CA GLY A 313 10.61 -21.52 -6.91
C GLY A 313 9.08 -21.38 -6.93
N MET A 314 8.58 -20.15 -6.81
CA MET A 314 7.17 -19.84 -7.10
C MET A 314 6.92 -19.85 -8.60
N ASN A 315 6.33 -20.94 -9.13
CA ASN A 315 5.69 -20.90 -10.45
C ASN A 315 4.22 -20.43 -10.39
N THR A 316 3.66 -20.17 -9.20
CA THR A 316 2.20 -20.06 -9.01
C THR A 316 1.70 -18.89 -8.16
N TYR A 317 2.49 -17.83 -7.90
CA TYR A 317 2.06 -16.78 -6.94
C TYR A 317 0.67 -16.19 -7.25
N ARG A 318 0.43 -15.91 -8.53
CA ARG A 318 -0.88 -15.43 -8.99
C ARG A 318 -1.97 -16.49 -8.91
N GLY A 319 -1.63 -17.77 -9.08
CA GLY A 319 -2.57 -18.87 -9.05
C GLY A 319 -3.22 -19.05 -7.68
N LEU A 320 -2.41 -19.13 -6.62
CA LEU A 320 -2.92 -19.23 -5.24
C LEU A 320 -3.62 -17.94 -4.83
N SER A 321 -3.02 -16.79 -5.17
CA SER A 321 -3.60 -15.48 -4.91
C SER A 321 -5.00 -15.32 -5.52
N ASP A 322 -5.20 -15.75 -6.76
CA ASP A 322 -6.50 -15.68 -7.43
C ASP A 322 -7.52 -16.70 -6.90
N ILE A 323 -7.08 -17.84 -6.36
CA ILE A 323 -7.97 -18.80 -5.69
C ILE A 323 -8.49 -18.20 -4.38
N GLU A 324 -7.61 -17.68 -3.53
CA GLU A 324 -7.99 -17.02 -2.27
C GLU A 324 -8.90 -15.81 -2.53
N ALA A 325 -8.57 -14.98 -3.53
CA ALA A 325 -9.39 -13.84 -3.91
C ALA A 325 -10.83 -14.25 -4.30
N LYS A 326 -11.00 -15.39 -4.99
CA LYS A 326 -12.35 -15.92 -5.32
C LYS A 326 -13.13 -16.40 -4.09
N VAL A 327 -12.44 -16.85 -3.04
CA VAL A 327 -13.08 -17.22 -1.77
C VAL A 327 -13.54 -15.95 -1.06
N LEU A 328 -12.65 -14.96 -0.89
CA LEU A 328 -12.98 -13.68 -0.24
C LEU A 328 -14.12 -12.95 -0.97
N LEU A 329 -14.09 -12.92 -2.30
CA LEU A 329 -15.16 -12.33 -3.11
C LEU A 329 -16.51 -13.04 -2.95
N ARG A 330 -16.54 -14.34 -2.61
CA ARG A 330 -17.80 -15.03 -2.30
C ARG A 330 -18.38 -14.55 -0.97
N VAL A 331 -17.53 -14.29 0.02
CA VAL A 331 -17.93 -13.75 1.32
C VAL A 331 -18.48 -12.32 1.16
N LEU A 332 -17.76 -11.44 0.46
CA LEU A 332 -18.21 -10.05 0.20
C LEU A 332 -19.58 -9.99 -0.50
N ARG A 333 -19.87 -10.92 -1.42
CA ARG A 333 -21.19 -10.99 -2.07
C ARG A 333 -22.33 -11.28 -1.09
N GLY A 334 -22.06 -11.95 0.03
CA GLY A 334 -23.03 -12.16 1.10
C GLY A 334 -23.46 -10.87 1.80
N HIS A 335 -22.67 -9.80 1.68
CA HIS A 335 -22.91 -8.48 2.27
C HIS A 335 -23.40 -7.43 1.24
N LYS A 336 -23.74 -7.87 0.03
CA LYS A 336 -24.18 -7.01 -1.07
C LYS A 336 -25.42 -6.19 -0.68
N GLY A 337 -25.35 -4.89 -0.90
CA GLY A 337 -26.43 -3.94 -0.62
C GLY A 337 -26.45 -3.38 0.80
N CYS A 338 -25.63 -3.93 1.70
CA CYS A 338 -25.40 -3.38 3.04
C CYS A 338 -24.07 -2.62 3.09
N TYR A 339 -22.97 -3.36 3.06
CA TYR A 339 -21.60 -2.82 3.12
C TYR A 339 -20.92 -2.80 1.75
N GLU A 340 -21.47 -3.54 0.79
CA GLU A 340 -20.88 -3.76 -0.52
C GLU A 340 -21.83 -3.27 -1.65
N PRO A 341 -21.42 -2.30 -2.48
CA PRO A 341 -22.30 -1.77 -3.50
C PRO A 341 -22.63 -2.80 -4.59
N VAL A 342 -23.81 -2.65 -5.19
CA VAL A 342 -24.25 -3.56 -6.28
C VAL A 342 -23.27 -3.50 -7.44
N GLY A 343 -22.72 -4.65 -7.83
CA GLY A 343 -21.75 -4.77 -8.93
C GLY A 343 -20.29 -4.60 -8.50
N HIS A 344 -20.00 -4.33 -7.23
CA HIS A 344 -18.64 -4.12 -6.73
C HIS A 344 -17.74 -5.34 -6.95
N SER A 345 -18.19 -6.56 -6.62
CA SER A 345 -17.37 -7.77 -6.83
C SER A 345 -16.99 -8.01 -8.31
N GLN A 346 -17.85 -7.58 -9.24
CA GLN A 346 -17.55 -7.64 -10.69
C GLN A 346 -16.52 -6.58 -11.08
N ALA A 347 -16.66 -5.36 -10.53
CA ALA A 347 -15.69 -4.28 -10.67
C ALA A 347 -14.31 -4.70 -10.13
N ILE A 348 -14.26 -5.26 -8.92
CA ILE A 348 -13.07 -5.84 -8.28
C ILE A 348 -12.39 -6.85 -9.19
N THR A 349 -13.13 -7.86 -9.66
CA THR A 349 -12.57 -8.92 -10.51
C THR A 349 -11.98 -8.35 -11.80
N ARG A 350 -12.67 -7.39 -12.42
CA ARG A 350 -12.17 -6.70 -13.61
C ARG A 350 -10.92 -5.90 -13.28
N ASN A 351 -10.94 -5.07 -12.24
CA ASN A 351 -9.83 -4.18 -11.89
C ASN A 351 -8.56 -4.98 -11.53
N ARG A 352 -8.70 -6.06 -10.77
CA ARG A 352 -7.61 -6.99 -10.45
C ARG A 352 -6.95 -7.55 -11.71
N ARG A 353 -7.73 -8.02 -12.69
CA ARG A 353 -7.19 -8.48 -13.99
C ARG A 353 -6.47 -7.39 -14.76
N LEU A 354 -6.89 -6.12 -14.64
CA LEU A 354 -6.20 -5.01 -15.28
C LEU A 354 -4.86 -4.72 -14.58
N ARG A 355 -4.83 -4.69 -13.24
CA ARG A 355 -3.59 -4.48 -12.46
C ARG A 355 -2.57 -5.60 -12.61
N ALA A 356 -3.04 -6.82 -12.79
CA ALA A 356 -2.20 -7.96 -13.13
C ALA A 356 -1.39 -7.75 -14.43
N ARG A 357 -1.79 -6.82 -15.30
CA ARG A 357 -1.05 -6.52 -16.55
C ARG A 357 -0.18 -5.26 -16.47
N ASP A 358 -0.52 -4.35 -15.57
CA ASP A 358 0.12 -3.05 -15.47
C ASP A 358 -0.02 -2.51 -14.04
N LEU A 359 1.12 -2.22 -13.42
CA LEU A 359 1.18 -1.66 -12.07
C LEU A 359 0.69 -0.21 -12.03
N SER A 360 0.67 0.50 -13.16
CA SER A 360 0.33 1.93 -13.24
C SER A 360 -1.17 2.18 -13.08
N THR A 361 -1.54 2.81 -11.96
CA THR A 361 -2.89 3.32 -11.75
C THR A 361 -3.28 4.33 -12.83
N ALA A 362 -2.38 5.26 -13.17
CA ALA A 362 -2.61 6.28 -14.18
C ALA A 362 -2.86 5.68 -15.58
N ALA A 363 -2.22 4.55 -15.92
CA ALA A 363 -2.45 3.86 -17.19
C ALA A 363 -3.85 3.26 -17.29
N GLY A 364 -4.32 2.73 -16.17
CA GLY A 364 -5.61 2.06 -16.08
C GLY A 364 -6.77 2.98 -15.70
N LEU A 365 -6.56 4.25 -15.32
CA LEU A 365 -7.58 5.12 -14.70
C LEU A 365 -8.92 5.13 -15.44
N ARG A 366 -8.91 5.20 -16.77
CA ARG A 366 -10.12 5.20 -17.61
C ARG A 366 -10.73 3.81 -17.83
N ARG A 367 -9.99 2.75 -17.54
CA ARG A 367 -10.39 1.34 -17.71
C ARG A 367 -10.93 0.72 -16.43
N PHE A 368 -10.47 1.17 -15.27
CA PHE A 368 -10.94 0.69 -13.97
C PHE A 368 -12.40 1.05 -13.75
N ARG A 369 -13.17 0.11 -13.18
CA ARG A 369 -14.53 0.33 -12.69
C ARG A 369 -14.45 0.90 -11.28
N LEU A 370 -14.70 2.19 -11.11
CA LEU A 370 -14.44 2.92 -9.87
C LEU A 370 -15.71 3.53 -9.30
N LEU A 371 -15.79 3.71 -7.98
CA LEU A 371 -16.80 4.57 -7.35
C LEU A 371 -16.61 6.02 -7.80
N ASP A 372 -17.67 6.83 -7.69
CA ASP A 372 -17.54 8.27 -7.91
C ASP A 372 -16.74 8.92 -6.76
N LEU A 373 -16.11 10.06 -7.04
CA LEU A 373 -15.30 10.80 -6.08
C LEU A 373 -16.21 11.66 -5.21
N VAL A 374 -15.97 11.69 -3.89
CA VAL A 374 -16.58 12.62 -2.93
C VAL A 374 -15.59 13.74 -2.65
N LEU A 375 -16.04 14.99 -2.70
CA LEU A 375 -15.23 16.18 -2.44
C LEU A 375 -15.35 16.63 -0.98
N GLY A 376 -14.55 17.62 -0.56
CA GLY A 376 -14.55 18.15 0.81
C GLY A 376 -15.85 18.82 1.25
N ASP A 377 -16.68 19.24 0.29
CA ASP A 377 -18.02 19.80 0.50
C ASP A 377 -19.14 18.77 0.25
N ASP A 378 -18.80 17.48 0.32
CA ASP A 378 -19.67 16.33 0.03
C ASP A 378 -20.22 16.27 -1.41
N SER A 379 -19.80 17.16 -2.31
CA SER A 379 -20.21 17.07 -3.71
C SER A 379 -19.58 15.88 -4.43
N VAL A 380 -20.28 15.32 -5.44
CA VAL A 380 -19.86 14.09 -6.13
C VAL A 380 -19.39 14.36 -7.55
N ILE A 381 -18.20 13.86 -7.89
CA ILE A 381 -17.63 13.90 -9.24
C ILE A 381 -17.62 12.49 -9.85
N ARG A 382 -18.29 12.36 -11.00
CA ARG A 382 -18.42 11.08 -11.70
C ARG A 382 -17.10 10.59 -12.29
N MET A 383 -16.75 9.34 -12.02
CA MET A 383 -15.58 8.71 -12.63
C MET A 383 -15.83 8.31 -14.10
N PRO A 384 -14.80 8.29 -14.97
CA PRO A 384 -14.96 8.00 -16.40
C PRO A 384 -15.61 6.64 -16.67
N THR A 385 -15.21 5.63 -15.89
CA THR A 385 -15.75 4.27 -15.96
C THR A 385 -16.35 3.94 -14.61
N ARG A 386 -17.44 4.63 -14.25
CA ARG A 386 -18.08 4.50 -12.94
C ARG A 386 -18.74 3.14 -12.71
N LEU A 387 -18.68 2.69 -11.46
CA LEU A 387 -19.62 1.77 -10.82
C LEU A 387 -20.83 2.62 -10.41
N ARG A 388 -22.03 2.25 -10.88
CA ARG A 388 -23.26 2.99 -10.58
C ARG A 388 -23.75 2.66 -9.17
N ALA A 389 -23.03 3.15 -8.18
CA ALA A 389 -23.39 3.11 -6.77
C ALA A 389 -23.61 4.53 -6.26
N ASP A 390 -24.53 4.67 -5.31
CA ASP A 390 -24.69 5.90 -4.55
C ASP A 390 -23.66 5.88 -3.40
N VAL A 391 -22.68 6.78 -3.48
CA VAL A 391 -21.55 6.83 -2.54
C VAL A 391 -21.96 7.37 -1.17
N HIS A 392 -22.95 8.26 -1.09
CA HIS A 392 -23.48 8.73 0.19
C HIS A 392 -24.26 7.62 0.87
N LYS A 393 -25.17 6.98 0.13
CA LYS A 393 -25.92 5.84 0.68
C LYS A 393 -24.99 4.72 1.17
N LEU A 394 -23.90 4.44 0.46
CA LEU A 394 -22.90 3.49 0.89
C LEU A 394 -22.24 3.92 2.21
N ASN A 395 -21.80 5.18 2.29
CA ASN A 395 -21.20 5.76 3.49
C ASN A 395 -22.16 5.67 4.68
N ASP A 396 -23.41 6.10 4.51
CA ASP A 396 -24.46 6.07 5.53
C ASP A 396 -24.74 4.63 5.99
N SER A 397 -24.83 3.69 5.04
CA SER A 397 -25.10 2.27 5.37
C SER A 397 -23.99 1.65 6.21
N VAL A 398 -22.72 2.02 5.96
CA VAL A 398 -21.59 1.57 6.77
C VAL A 398 -21.65 2.19 8.17
N LEU A 399 -21.97 3.48 8.28
CA LEU A 399 -22.02 4.21 9.56
C LEU A 399 -23.20 3.80 10.46
N ASP A 400 -24.38 3.58 9.88
CA ASP A 400 -25.60 3.28 10.63
C ASP A 400 -25.67 1.83 11.16
N GLN A 401 -25.04 0.88 10.47
CA GLN A 401 -25.14 -0.56 10.79
C GLN A 401 -24.03 -1.03 11.73
N GLY A 402 -23.92 -0.39 12.90
CA GLY A 402 -22.84 -0.67 13.85
C GLY A 402 -21.52 0.02 13.50
N GLY A 403 -21.49 0.86 12.47
CA GLY A 403 -20.32 1.64 12.07
C GLY A 403 -19.91 2.68 13.11
N ALA A 404 -20.85 3.37 13.74
CA ALA A 404 -20.53 4.30 14.83
C ALA A 404 -19.80 3.60 15.99
N GLU A 405 -20.26 2.39 16.37
CA GLU A 405 -19.59 1.58 17.38
C GLU A 405 -18.23 1.08 16.86
N PHE A 406 -18.16 0.62 15.61
CA PHE A 406 -16.91 0.19 14.99
C PHE A 406 -15.84 1.30 14.98
N LEU A 407 -16.20 2.51 14.58
CA LEU A 407 -15.32 3.68 14.59
C LEU A 407 -14.92 4.09 16.01
N ARG A 408 -15.85 4.05 16.97
CA ARG A 408 -15.56 4.30 18.39
C ARG A 408 -14.53 3.31 18.92
N GLN A 409 -14.60 2.06 18.49
CA GLN A 409 -13.69 0.98 18.92
C GLN A 409 -12.31 1.12 18.26
N ILE A 410 -12.23 1.51 16.99
CA ILE A 410 -10.96 1.85 16.32
C ILE A 410 -10.27 3.02 17.03
N GLY A 411 -11.02 4.07 17.35
CA GLY A 411 -10.50 5.27 18.02
C GLY A 411 -10.24 5.12 19.52
N ASN A 412 -10.56 3.97 20.13
CA ASN A 412 -10.32 3.74 21.56
C ASN A 412 -8.90 3.20 21.77
N PRO A 413 -7.95 3.95 22.35
CA PRO A 413 -6.55 3.53 22.48
C PRO A 413 -6.33 2.27 23.33
N GLU A 414 -7.30 1.84 24.14
CA GLU A 414 -7.19 0.62 24.95
C GLU A 414 -7.57 -0.66 24.19
N ILE A 415 -8.19 -0.55 23.02
CA ILE A 415 -8.83 -1.67 22.29
C ILE A 415 -8.05 -2.18 21.07
N PRO A 416 -7.27 -1.39 20.30
CA PRO A 416 -6.33 -1.91 19.32
C PRO A 416 -5.09 -2.45 20.02
N GLN A 417 -5.27 -3.30 21.03
CA GLN A 417 -4.26 -4.29 21.34
C GLN A 417 -4.31 -5.30 20.20
N LYS A 418 -3.36 -5.18 19.27
CA LYS A 418 -3.19 -6.19 18.22
C LYS A 418 -3.18 -7.55 18.91
N PHE A 419 -4.03 -8.47 18.50
CA PHE A 419 -3.92 -9.84 18.99
C PHE A 419 -2.67 -10.47 18.34
N HIS A 420 -1.52 -10.28 19.00
CA HIS A 420 -0.20 -10.79 18.60
C HIS A 420 0.20 -11.95 19.50
N MET A 421 1.09 -12.79 18.98
CA MET A 421 1.70 -13.85 19.77
C MET A 421 2.85 -13.24 20.57
N PRO A 422 2.86 -13.37 21.92
CA PRO A 422 4.03 -12.96 22.67
C PRO A 422 5.23 -13.84 22.31
N PRO A 423 6.45 -13.30 22.35
CA PRO A 423 7.65 -14.09 22.12
C PRO A 423 7.73 -15.30 23.06
N GLY A 424 8.36 -16.38 22.58
CA GLY A 424 8.47 -17.63 23.34
C GLY A 424 7.21 -18.50 23.35
N THR A 425 6.12 -18.13 22.67
CA THR A 425 4.95 -19.01 22.54
C THR A 425 5.25 -20.18 21.62
N GLN A 426 5.49 -21.36 22.20
CA GLN A 426 5.71 -22.59 21.44
C GLN A 426 4.40 -23.13 20.86
N TRP A 427 4.37 -23.40 19.56
CA TRP A 427 3.36 -24.26 18.96
C TRP A 427 3.86 -25.69 18.96
N VAL A 428 3.06 -26.60 19.52
CA VAL A 428 3.18 -28.01 19.21
C VAL A 428 2.74 -28.16 17.76
N ASN A 429 3.69 -28.50 16.89
CA ASN A 429 3.40 -28.90 15.52
C ASN A 429 2.57 -30.19 15.60
N LEU A 430 1.26 -30.08 15.48
CA LEU A 430 0.40 -31.24 15.24
C LEU A 430 0.60 -31.58 13.76
N GLY A 431 1.47 -32.57 13.53
CA GLY A 431 2.02 -33.04 12.25
C GLY A 431 1.13 -32.99 11.02
#